data_AF-A0A5J5LLJ1-F1
#
_entry.id   AF-A0A5J5LLJ1-F1
#
_cell.length_a   1.000
_cell.length_b   1.000
_cell.length_c   1.000
_cell.angle_alpha   90.00
_cell.angle_beta   90.00
_cell.angle_gamma   90.00
#
_symmetry.space_group_name_H-M   'P 1'
#
loop_
_entity.id
_entity.type
_entity.pdbx_description
1 polymer ?
#
loop_
_entity_poly.entity_id
_entity_poly.type
_entity_poly.pdbx_seq_one_letter_code
_entity_poly.pdbx_strand_id
1 'polypeptide(L)'
;MIISTTAVVALGADAITSTQTQLDAERTEKSLTELNSKTALVALGQTDVQQVSLPASSSSTYRIDEDAGWMNVSYQNTTSGSRTTVFNESMGEVAYHGSDETRLAYQGGGVWRSSGDGTSVMVSPPEFHYRDATLTLPLVTVSGSGTIRDRASITHNRTTSHFPNTTRNANFTNPLEDGKVNVTLQSEYYRAWGGYFEERTDGDVTYHPDSNRVSIVLKVPAGPRKVRNAVAATSDSGSIKLSGNDAFTDSYTSADGDGYDASEAGDGGDLTTAGDVIVTGSAELNGNITSGGRVEFSSNSMTFNGDRVEWADAFDDKHGACSGSCSDEQISSFGDTTNINSHVDTQVDDLSSSNDNGGTIADDGVIDGTEGTTTLSAGRYHVDRIDLSDDVEFDTTGGNVIIGVENYVSLNTGNDITVSGPNQVKIYVKGESPASGGSADGYHFFTRASEIRTTGAVSERSTQVWIYGKDNLQARMEKKGSDKSKVTGVIYAPGGKTGTSRFEIWKSELYGGAVTSQVELEKGGRVHFDRALKQERTIPKDTSVVAITYLHISTNDVNITSN
;
A
#
# COMPACT_ATOMS: atom_id res chain seq x y z
N MET A 1 29.51 41.96 60.31
CA MET A 1 29.28 40.50 60.12
C MET A 1 27.80 40.20 60.39
N ILE A 2 26.90 40.59 59.48
CA ILE A 2 25.49 40.14 59.37
C ILE A 2 25.08 40.42 57.91
N ILE A 3 25.59 39.63 56.95
CA ILE A 3 25.10 39.64 55.55
C ILE A 3 25.00 38.20 55.01
N SER A 4 25.57 37.19 55.66
CA SER A 4 25.74 35.85 55.10
C SER A 4 24.63 34.84 55.39
N THR A 5 23.59 35.16 56.18
CA THR A 5 22.49 34.22 56.48
C THR A 5 21.20 34.50 55.69
N THR A 6 21.01 35.69 55.12
CA THR A 6 19.80 36.03 54.36
C THR A 6 19.87 35.56 52.90
N ALA A 7 21.08 35.40 52.33
CA ALA A 7 21.26 34.99 50.94
C ALA A 7 21.06 33.47 50.69
N VAL A 8 21.25 32.62 51.71
CA VAL A 8 21.10 31.15 51.58
C VAL A 8 19.62 30.73 51.66
N VAL A 9 18.78 31.52 52.34
CA VAL A 9 17.34 31.24 52.47
C VAL A 9 16.57 31.56 51.18
N ALA A 10 17.00 32.57 50.42
CA ALA A 10 16.35 32.96 49.17
C ALA A 10 16.56 31.92 48.04
N LEU A 11 17.77 31.40 47.88
CA LEU A 11 18.08 30.37 46.88
C LEU A 11 17.53 28.98 47.25
N GLY A 12 17.34 28.70 48.54
CA GLY A 12 16.68 27.47 49.00
C GLY A 12 15.18 27.45 48.76
N ALA A 13 14.51 28.62 48.80
CA ALA A 13 13.08 28.73 48.54
C ALA A 13 12.74 28.42 47.07
N ASP A 14 13.50 28.97 46.11
CA ASP A 14 13.27 28.72 44.68
C ASP A 14 13.49 27.25 44.30
N ALA A 15 14.49 26.58 44.87
CA ALA A 15 14.75 25.16 44.64
C ALA A 15 13.69 24.24 45.28
N ILE A 16 13.13 24.63 46.43
CA ILE A 16 12.03 23.90 47.08
C ILE A 16 10.74 24.06 46.28
N THR A 17 10.43 25.27 45.80
CA THR A 17 9.26 25.54 44.96
C THR A 17 9.35 24.82 43.61
N SER A 18 10.52 24.79 42.96
CA SER A 18 10.71 24.03 41.71
C SER A 18 10.55 22.52 41.92
N THR A 19 11.06 21.97 43.04
CA THR A 19 10.92 20.55 43.39
C THR A 19 9.47 20.20 43.69
N GLN A 20 8.75 21.07 44.40
CA GLN A 20 7.34 20.86 44.74
C GLN A 20 6.45 20.87 43.48
N THR A 21 6.74 21.78 42.55
CA THR A 21 6.05 21.89 41.26
C THR A 21 6.23 20.63 40.40
N GLN A 22 7.46 20.11 40.31
CA GLN A 22 7.75 18.89 39.57
C GLN A 22 7.04 17.67 40.19
N LEU A 23 7.05 17.55 41.51
CA LEU A 23 6.38 16.45 42.22
C LEU A 23 4.86 16.49 42.06
N ASP A 24 4.25 17.67 42.00
CA ASP A 24 2.81 17.82 41.77
C ASP A 24 2.42 17.44 40.34
N ALA A 25 3.25 17.78 39.34
CA ALA A 25 3.07 17.35 37.96
C ALA A 25 3.16 15.82 37.83
N GLU A 26 4.21 15.20 38.38
CA GLU A 26 4.40 13.73 38.33
C GLU A 26 3.26 12.96 39.04
N ARG A 27 2.78 13.48 40.17
CA ARG A 27 1.61 12.91 40.87
C ARG A 27 0.35 13.01 40.01
N THR A 28 0.14 14.15 39.35
CA THR A 28 -1.01 14.38 38.46
C THR A 28 -0.97 13.44 37.26
N GLU A 29 0.21 13.26 36.63
CA GLU A 29 0.40 12.30 35.54
C GLU A 29 -0.01 10.89 35.97
N LYS A 30 0.42 10.47 37.17
CA LYS A 30 0.07 9.17 37.71
C LYS A 30 -1.43 9.02 37.96
N SER A 31 -2.07 10.03 38.55
CA SER A 31 -3.52 10.02 38.80
C SER A 31 -4.34 10.00 37.51
N LEU A 32 -3.95 10.76 36.48
CA LEU A 32 -4.62 10.74 35.17
C LEU A 32 -4.34 9.45 34.39
N THR A 33 -3.17 8.84 34.55
CA THR A 33 -2.87 7.51 33.98
C THR A 33 -3.69 6.42 34.66
N GLU A 34 -3.91 6.51 35.96
CA GLU A 34 -4.84 5.63 36.68
C GLU A 34 -6.29 5.86 36.20
N LEU A 35 -6.72 7.12 36.04
CA LEU A 35 -8.01 7.46 35.45
C LEU A 35 -8.16 6.84 34.06
N ASN A 36 -7.15 6.95 33.19
CA ASN A 36 -7.16 6.31 31.87
C ASN A 36 -7.39 4.79 31.99
N SER A 37 -6.57 4.13 32.81
CA SER A 37 -6.64 2.67 33.02
C SER A 37 -8.02 2.24 33.54
N LYS A 38 -8.59 2.96 34.51
CA LYS A 38 -9.93 2.67 35.06
C LYS A 38 -11.04 2.95 34.07
N THR A 39 -10.88 4.00 33.27
CA THR A 39 -11.85 4.34 32.23
C THR A 39 -11.86 3.28 31.13
N ALA A 40 -10.71 2.77 30.71
CA ALA A 40 -10.62 1.66 29.77
C ALA A 40 -11.36 0.40 30.26
N LEU A 41 -11.24 0.04 31.56
CA LEU A 41 -11.98 -1.10 32.14
C LEU A 41 -13.51 -0.92 32.06
N VAL A 42 -14.00 0.30 32.25
CA VAL A 42 -15.43 0.63 32.17
C VAL A 42 -15.90 0.70 30.72
N ALA A 43 -15.16 1.42 29.88
CA ALA A 43 -15.44 1.60 28.47
C ALA A 43 -15.49 0.28 27.69
N LEU A 44 -14.60 -0.66 28.02
CA LEU A 44 -14.54 -1.98 27.40
C LEU A 44 -15.47 -3.03 28.06
N GLY A 45 -16.34 -2.60 28.98
CA GLY A 45 -17.37 -3.44 29.58
C GLY A 45 -16.87 -4.51 30.55
N GLN A 46 -15.66 -4.35 31.12
CA GLN A 46 -15.16 -5.29 32.14
C GLN A 46 -15.80 -5.05 33.51
N THR A 47 -16.23 -3.82 33.79
CA THR A 47 -16.93 -3.43 35.02
C THR A 47 -17.90 -2.28 34.77
N ASP A 48 -19.05 -2.26 35.44
CA ASP A 48 -20.06 -1.20 35.25
C ASP A 48 -19.66 0.17 35.84
N VAL A 49 -18.88 0.16 36.94
CA VAL A 49 -18.47 1.36 37.67
C VAL A 49 -17.05 1.21 38.20
N GLN A 50 -16.24 2.27 38.08
CA GLN A 50 -14.94 2.40 38.75
C GLN A 50 -14.87 3.73 39.50
N GLN A 51 -13.95 3.81 40.46
CA GLN A 51 -13.62 5.05 41.15
C GLN A 51 -12.11 5.27 41.08
N VAL A 52 -11.70 6.54 40.99
CA VAL A 52 -10.29 6.93 41.00
C VAL A 52 -10.09 8.15 41.90
N SER A 53 -8.98 8.15 42.64
CA SER A 53 -8.59 9.29 43.46
C SER A 53 -7.88 10.32 42.56
N LEU A 54 -8.42 11.53 42.54
CA LEU A 54 -7.89 12.69 41.84
C LEU A 54 -7.61 13.78 42.88
N PRO A 55 -6.56 13.63 43.70
CA PRO A 55 -6.28 14.55 44.79
C PRO A 55 -5.98 15.94 44.22
N ALA A 56 -6.78 16.92 44.62
CA ALA A 56 -6.58 18.32 44.26
C ALA A 56 -6.17 19.14 45.51
N SER A 57 -5.29 20.12 45.32
CA SER A 57 -4.90 21.05 46.38
C SER A 57 -5.92 22.20 46.49
N SER A 58 -5.80 23.07 47.50
CA SER A 58 -6.66 24.26 47.59
C SER A 58 -6.52 25.23 46.41
N SER A 59 -5.44 25.11 45.63
CA SER A 59 -5.12 25.94 44.46
C SER A 59 -5.20 25.18 43.14
N SER A 60 -5.63 23.92 43.13
CA SER A 60 -5.77 23.14 41.90
C SER A 60 -7.10 22.39 41.83
N THR A 61 -7.58 22.16 40.61
CA THR A 61 -8.85 21.48 40.38
C THR A 61 -8.83 20.68 39.09
N TYR A 62 -9.56 19.58 39.03
CA TYR A 62 -9.88 18.91 37.78
C TYR A 62 -11.22 19.41 37.25
N ARG A 63 -11.29 19.71 35.96
CA ARG A 63 -12.53 20.12 35.28
C ARG A 63 -12.88 19.11 34.19
N ILE A 64 -14.18 18.87 34.06
CA ILE A 64 -14.73 18.07 32.97
C ILE A 64 -15.28 19.04 31.92
N ASP A 65 -14.87 18.84 30.68
CA ASP A 65 -15.37 19.56 29.51
C ASP A 65 -15.77 18.54 28.45
N GLU A 66 -17.07 18.33 28.25
CA GLU A 66 -17.60 17.34 27.31
C GLU A 66 -17.47 17.77 25.83
N ASP A 67 -17.28 19.06 25.57
CA ASP A 67 -17.14 19.63 24.23
C ASP A 67 -15.66 19.74 23.79
N ALA A 68 -14.73 19.33 24.66
CA ALA A 68 -13.30 19.44 24.41
C ALA A 68 -12.84 18.48 23.29
N GLY A 69 -12.59 19.05 22.12
CA GLY A 69 -12.03 18.37 20.96
C GLY A 69 -12.98 17.36 20.32
N TRP A 70 -12.67 16.97 19.09
CA TRP A 70 -13.46 16.00 18.34
C TRP A 70 -12.59 15.13 17.45
N MET A 71 -13.10 13.94 17.11
CA MET A 71 -12.49 13.04 16.14
C MET A 71 -13.51 12.68 15.06
N ASN A 72 -13.08 12.78 13.80
CA ASN A 72 -13.80 12.33 12.63
C ASN A 72 -13.04 11.18 11.98
N VAL A 73 -13.74 10.08 11.72
CA VAL A 73 -13.24 9.02 10.86
C VAL A 73 -14.11 8.98 9.61
N SER A 74 -13.46 9.00 8.46
CA SER A 74 -14.13 8.93 7.17
C SER A 74 -13.33 8.04 6.24
N TYR A 75 -13.99 7.45 5.25
CA TYR A 75 -13.30 6.85 4.13
C TYR A 75 -13.73 7.52 2.83
N GLN A 76 -12.77 7.65 1.91
CA GLN A 76 -13.02 8.11 0.56
C GLN A 76 -12.95 6.90 -0.36
N ASN A 77 -14.03 6.63 -1.09
CA ASN A 77 -14.01 5.60 -2.11
C ASN A 77 -13.07 6.05 -3.23
N THR A 78 -12.06 5.24 -3.54
CA THR A 78 -10.99 5.63 -4.48
C THR A 78 -11.46 5.62 -5.94
N THR A 79 -12.55 4.90 -6.26
CA THR A 79 -13.12 4.85 -7.61
C THR A 79 -14.01 6.05 -7.93
N SER A 80 -14.90 6.42 -7.00
CA SER A 80 -15.90 7.49 -7.19
C SER A 80 -15.48 8.84 -6.61
N GLY A 81 -14.40 8.87 -5.84
CA GLY A 81 -13.96 10.04 -5.06
C GLY A 81 -14.89 10.42 -3.91
N SER A 82 -16.02 9.72 -3.72
CA SER A 82 -17.04 10.05 -2.73
C SER A 82 -16.55 9.79 -1.31
N ARG A 83 -16.76 10.77 -0.41
CA ARG A 83 -16.38 10.68 1.00
C ARG A 83 -17.57 10.28 1.85
N THR A 84 -17.39 9.20 2.63
CA THR A 84 -18.38 8.73 3.61
C THR A 84 -17.82 8.90 5.01
N THR A 85 -18.59 9.55 5.89
CA THR A 85 -18.23 9.68 7.30
C THR A 85 -18.66 8.42 8.06
N VAL A 86 -17.72 7.78 8.76
CA VAL A 86 -18.01 6.66 9.67
C VAL A 86 -18.57 7.19 10.99
N PHE A 87 -17.89 8.19 11.57
CA PHE A 87 -18.41 8.96 12.70
C PHE A 87 -17.75 10.34 12.80
N ASN A 88 -18.39 11.25 13.53
CA ASN A 88 -17.82 12.52 13.98
C ASN A 88 -18.33 12.79 15.40
N GLU A 89 -17.46 12.68 16.41
CA GLU A 89 -17.87 12.69 17.82
C GLU A 89 -16.94 13.59 18.64
N SER A 90 -17.53 14.32 19.59
CA SER A 90 -16.76 15.03 20.63
C SER A 90 -16.06 14.02 21.52
N MET A 91 -14.80 14.29 21.86
CA MET A 91 -14.05 13.39 22.73
C MET A 91 -14.32 13.67 24.21
N GLY A 92 -14.49 14.95 24.56
CA GLY A 92 -14.50 15.41 25.94
C GLY A 92 -13.16 15.19 26.64
N GLU A 93 -12.95 15.88 27.76
CA GLU A 93 -11.73 15.73 28.55
C GLU A 93 -11.96 15.88 30.06
N VAL A 94 -11.00 15.34 30.83
CA VAL A 94 -10.81 15.69 32.24
C VAL A 94 -9.45 16.37 32.38
N ALA A 95 -9.46 17.68 32.58
CA ALA A 95 -8.26 18.51 32.59
C ALA A 95 -7.91 19.02 33.99
N TYR A 96 -6.67 18.77 34.39
CA TYR A 96 -6.05 19.37 35.56
C TYR A 96 -5.68 20.83 35.29
N HIS A 97 -6.15 21.71 36.16
CA HIS A 97 -5.81 23.13 36.18
C HIS A 97 -5.04 23.43 37.47
N GLY A 98 -3.72 23.59 37.36
CA GLY A 98 -2.82 24.01 38.43
C GLY A 98 -2.51 25.51 38.41
N SER A 99 -1.56 25.94 39.24
CA SER A 99 -1.08 27.34 39.31
C SER A 99 -0.13 27.75 38.18
N ASP A 100 0.32 26.80 37.36
CA ASP A 100 1.32 27.02 36.33
C ASP A 100 0.72 26.89 34.92
N GLU A 101 1.50 27.28 33.90
CA GLU A 101 1.12 27.15 32.49
C GLU A 101 1.10 25.71 31.96
N THR A 102 1.34 24.71 32.83
CA THR A 102 1.34 23.28 32.45
C THR A 102 -0.06 22.68 32.64
N ARG A 103 -0.65 22.19 31.55
CA ARG A 103 -1.98 21.55 31.51
C ARG A 103 -1.80 20.05 31.29
N LEU A 104 -2.46 19.23 32.11
CA LEU A 104 -2.55 17.79 31.88
C LEU A 104 -4.01 17.39 31.71
N ALA A 105 -4.32 16.59 30.70
CA ALA A 105 -5.68 16.14 30.49
C ALA A 105 -5.75 14.68 30.02
N TYR A 106 -6.82 14.03 30.46
CA TYR A 106 -7.30 12.80 29.88
C TYR A 106 -8.28 13.13 28.74
N GLN A 107 -8.01 12.68 27.52
CA GLN A 107 -8.88 12.89 26.35
C GLN A 107 -8.71 11.73 25.36
N GLY A 108 -9.84 11.22 24.82
CA GLY A 108 -9.83 10.23 23.74
C GLY A 108 -9.16 8.90 24.10
N GLY A 109 -9.08 8.55 25.39
CA GLY A 109 -8.38 7.37 25.88
C GLY A 109 -6.87 7.55 26.12
N GLY A 110 -6.31 8.74 25.90
CA GLY A 110 -4.91 9.07 26.18
C GLY A 110 -4.76 10.09 27.30
N VAL A 111 -3.53 10.25 27.81
CA VAL A 111 -3.16 11.34 28.74
C VAL A 111 -2.12 12.21 28.06
N TRP A 112 -2.40 13.51 28.03
CA TRP A 112 -1.63 14.50 27.31
C TRP A 112 -1.14 15.57 28.27
N ARG A 113 0.10 16.01 28.08
CA ARG A 113 0.65 17.17 28.78
C ARG A 113 0.93 18.26 27.76
N SER A 114 0.43 19.47 28.03
CA SER A 114 0.76 20.66 27.27
C SER A 114 1.44 21.70 28.14
N SER A 115 2.41 22.41 27.57
CA SER A 115 3.10 23.52 28.21
C SER A 115 2.61 24.86 27.62
N GLY A 116 2.85 25.96 28.33
CA GLY A 116 2.42 27.32 27.94
C GLY A 116 2.99 27.83 26.61
N ASP A 117 4.04 27.21 26.09
CA ASP A 117 4.64 27.49 24.78
C ASP A 117 3.94 26.79 23.60
N GLY A 118 2.85 26.05 23.86
CA GLY A 118 2.12 25.30 22.85
C GLY A 118 2.74 23.95 22.48
N THR A 119 3.78 23.51 23.20
CA THR A 119 4.28 22.14 23.10
C THR A 119 3.34 21.16 23.79
N SER A 120 3.14 20.00 23.18
CA SER A 120 2.30 18.93 23.74
C SER A 120 3.03 17.60 23.62
N VAL A 121 2.97 16.77 24.65
CA VAL A 121 3.57 15.42 24.67
C VAL A 121 2.57 14.39 25.21
N MET A 122 2.70 13.16 24.70
CA MET A 122 1.95 12.01 25.18
C MET A 122 2.54 11.49 26.49
N VAL A 123 1.71 11.36 27.52
CA VAL A 123 2.06 10.75 28.81
C VAL A 123 1.59 9.29 28.84
N SER A 124 0.37 9.03 28.36
CA SER A 124 -0.22 7.69 28.26
C SER A 124 -0.91 7.55 26.90
N PRO A 125 -0.69 6.45 26.17
CA PRO A 125 -1.21 6.29 24.82
C PRO A 125 -2.72 6.06 24.79
N PRO A 126 -3.40 6.51 23.73
CA PRO A 126 -4.79 6.16 23.45
C PRO A 126 -4.90 4.76 22.84
N GLU A 127 -6.13 4.24 22.81
CA GLU A 127 -6.48 3.00 22.11
C GLU A 127 -6.70 3.28 20.61
N PHE A 128 -5.61 3.39 19.87
CA PHE A 128 -5.61 3.52 18.40
C PHE A 128 -4.58 2.55 17.83
N HIS A 129 -5.04 1.48 17.21
CA HIS A 129 -4.15 0.45 16.70
C HIS A 129 -4.32 0.35 15.20
N TYR A 130 -3.26 0.63 14.46
CA TYR A 130 -3.21 0.40 13.03
C TYR A 130 -2.01 -0.47 12.68
N ARG A 131 -2.28 -1.67 12.18
CA ARG A 131 -1.25 -2.63 11.79
C ARG A 131 -1.81 -3.59 10.73
N ASP A 132 -0.99 -3.97 9.75
CA ASP A 132 -1.32 -5.02 8.77
C ASP A 132 -2.71 -4.81 8.14
N ALA A 133 -2.97 -3.58 7.68
CA ALA A 133 -4.25 -3.16 7.08
C ALA A 133 -5.48 -3.23 8.00
N THR A 134 -5.30 -3.32 9.32
CA THR A 134 -6.41 -3.34 10.28
C THR A 134 -6.34 -2.12 11.19
N LEU A 135 -7.38 -1.27 11.17
CA LEU A 135 -7.60 -0.23 12.16
C LEU A 135 -8.54 -0.75 13.25
N THR A 136 -8.08 -0.75 14.50
CA THR A 136 -8.91 -0.94 15.68
C THR A 136 -8.92 0.35 16.47
N LEU A 137 -10.10 0.96 16.57
CA LEU A 137 -10.32 2.26 17.19
C LEU A 137 -11.57 2.22 18.09
N PRO A 138 -11.41 1.83 19.37
CA PRO A 138 -12.43 1.99 20.39
C PRO A 138 -12.29 3.36 21.05
N LEU A 139 -12.75 4.43 20.38
CA LEU A 139 -12.64 5.79 20.90
C LEU A 139 -13.43 5.93 22.21
N VAL A 140 -12.75 6.31 23.29
CA VAL A 140 -13.39 6.62 24.58
C VAL A 140 -13.78 8.08 24.62
N THR A 141 -15.06 8.37 24.87
CA THR A 141 -15.59 9.74 24.98
C THR A 141 -16.02 10.01 26.41
N VAL A 142 -15.77 11.21 26.91
CA VAL A 142 -16.13 11.64 28.26
C VAL A 142 -17.36 12.54 28.21
N SER A 143 -18.41 12.15 28.93
CA SER A 143 -19.58 12.97 29.24
C SER A 143 -19.59 13.38 30.71
N GLY A 144 -20.18 14.53 31.00
CA GLY A 144 -20.27 15.08 32.34
C GLY A 144 -19.88 16.56 32.42
N SER A 145 -20.07 17.17 33.58
CA SER A 145 -19.75 18.58 33.78
C SER A 145 -19.31 18.87 35.21
N GLY A 146 -18.60 19.99 35.36
CA GLY A 146 -18.24 20.54 36.66
C GLY A 146 -16.80 20.25 37.08
N THR A 147 -16.57 20.33 38.39
CA THR A 147 -15.23 20.29 38.99
C THR A 147 -15.12 19.08 39.92
N ILE A 148 -14.03 18.32 39.78
CA ILE A 148 -13.70 17.19 40.66
C ILE A 148 -12.66 17.67 41.68
N ARG A 149 -12.94 17.42 42.97
CA ARG A 149 -12.09 17.87 44.08
C ARG A 149 -11.19 16.80 44.70
N ASP A 150 -11.65 15.55 44.73
CA ASP A 150 -10.89 14.46 45.39
C ASP A 150 -11.10 13.09 44.74
N ARG A 151 -12.34 12.77 44.34
CA ARG A 151 -12.66 11.48 43.75
C ARG A 151 -13.62 11.60 42.58
N ALA A 152 -13.36 10.83 41.53
CA ALA A 152 -14.26 10.67 40.39
C ALA A 152 -14.91 9.29 40.42
N SER A 153 -16.20 9.24 40.06
CA SER A 153 -16.90 8.02 39.66
C SER A 153 -16.93 7.95 38.14
N ILE A 154 -16.64 6.78 37.59
CA ILE A 154 -16.65 6.51 36.16
C ILE A 154 -17.71 5.44 35.93
N THR A 155 -18.71 5.75 35.11
CA THR A 155 -19.81 4.82 34.80
C THR A 155 -19.94 4.66 33.30
N HIS A 156 -20.17 3.43 32.84
CA HIS A 156 -20.45 3.17 31.43
C HIS A 156 -21.80 3.79 31.07
N ASN A 157 -21.86 4.56 29.99
CA ASN A 157 -23.10 5.12 29.47
C ASN A 157 -23.58 4.31 28.25
N ARG A 158 -22.75 4.26 27.20
CA ARG A 158 -23.13 3.64 25.93
C ARG A 158 -21.91 3.22 25.12
N THR A 159 -22.00 2.04 24.50
CA THR A 159 -21.09 1.64 23.43
C THR A 159 -21.82 1.66 22.09
N THR A 160 -21.22 2.28 21.09
CA THR A 160 -21.73 2.34 19.72
C THR A 160 -20.72 1.73 18.77
N SER A 161 -21.07 0.61 18.13
CA SER A 161 -20.29 0.08 17.01
C SER A 161 -20.62 0.83 15.73
N HIS A 162 -19.62 1.47 15.13
CA HIS A 162 -19.77 2.22 13.87
C HIS A 162 -19.36 1.39 12.66
N PHE A 163 -18.31 0.57 12.77
CA PHE A 163 -17.81 -0.25 11.67
C PHE A 163 -17.20 -1.57 12.16
N PRO A 164 -17.52 -2.72 11.55
CA PRO A 164 -18.54 -2.93 10.53
C PRO A 164 -19.96 -2.84 11.13
N ASN A 165 -20.91 -2.25 10.41
CA ASN A 165 -22.31 -2.13 10.83
C ASN A 165 -23.27 -1.92 9.64
N THR A 166 -23.71 -3.01 9.01
CA THR A 166 -24.62 -2.99 7.85
C THR A 166 -26.00 -2.42 8.14
N THR A 167 -26.41 -2.36 9.41
CA THR A 167 -27.69 -1.75 9.82
C THR A 167 -27.62 -0.23 9.77
N ARG A 168 -26.44 0.37 10.00
CA ARG A 168 -26.21 1.82 9.84
C ARG A 168 -26.05 2.20 8.37
N ASN A 169 -25.28 1.43 7.62
CA ASN A 169 -25.04 1.64 6.21
C ASN A 169 -24.68 0.29 5.58
N ALA A 170 -25.35 -0.08 4.49
CA ALA A 170 -25.13 -1.36 3.81
C ALA A 170 -23.66 -1.56 3.39
N ASN A 171 -22.92 -0.48 3.17
CA ASN A 171 -21.51 -0.49 2.77
C ASN A 171 -20.53 -0.52 3.96
N PHE A 172 -21.01 -0.52 5.21
CA PHE A 172 -20.14 -0.62 6.39
C PHE A 172 -19.81 -2.09 6.68
N THR A 173 -19.15 -2.72 5.73
CA THR A 173 -18.71 -4.12 5.79
C THR A 173 -17.19 -4.18 5.75
N ASN A 174 -16.63 -5.17 6.42
CA ASN A 174 -15.24 -5.55 6.20
C ASN A 174 -15.18 -6.66 5.14
N PRO A 175 -14.13 -6.68 4.31
CA PRO A 175 -13.10 -5.63 4.22
C PRO A 175 -13.60 -4.37 3.49
N LEU A 176 -12.97 -3.22 3.73
CA LEU A 176 -13.27 -2.00 2.96
C LEU A 176 -12.63 -2.11 1.56
N GLU A 177 -13.43 -2.47 0.57
CA GLU A 177 -13.02 -2.50 -0.84
C GLU A 177 -12.82 -1.06 -1.35
N ASP A 178 -11.59 -0.72 -1.73
CA ASP A 178 -11.22 0.55 -2.39
C ASP A 178 -11.56 1.82 -1.59
N GLY A 179 -11.02 1.94 -0.38
CA GLY A 179 -11.28 3.07 0.52
C GLY A 179 -10.04 3.67 1.19
N LYS A 180 -9.84 4.98 1.02
CA LYS A 180 -8.84 5.78 1.73
C LYS A 180 -9.38 6.25 3.06
N VAL A 181 -8.91 5.64 4.15
CA VAL A 181 -9.33 5.98 5.51
C VAL A 181 -8.58 7.22 5.97
N ASN A 182 -9.32 8.27 6.30
CA ASN A 182 -8.81 9.52 6.86
C ASN A 182 -9.39 9.70 8.26
N VAL A 183 -8.50 9.80 9.23
CA VAL A 183 -8.82 10.18 10.60
C VAL A 183 -8.37 11.61 10.81
N THR A 184 -9.30 12.49 11.14
CA THR A 184 -9.02 13.90 11.43
C THR A 184 -9.46 14.21 12.86
N LEU A 185 -8.62 14.90 13.60
CA LEU A 185 -8.88 15.25 14.99
C LEU A 185 -8.57 16.72 15.24
N GLN A 186 -9.43 17.39 16.01
CA GLN A 186 -9.20 18.72 16.56
C GLN A 186 -9.00 18.61 18.06
N SER A 187 -7.90 19.15 18.58
CA SER A 187 -7.56 19.11 20.00
C SER A 187 -6.51 20.16 20.34
N GLU A 188 -6.52 20.68 21.57
CA GLU A 188 -5.39 21.46 22.09
C GLU A 188 -4.07 20.67 22.07
N TYR A 189 -4.14 19.34 22.11
CA TYR A 189 -3.00 18.42 22.11
C TYR A 189 -2.69 17.85 20.71
N TYR A 190 -3.16 18.48 19.62
CA TYR A 190 -3.05 17.92 18.26
C TYR A 190 -1.61 17.57 17.84
N ARG A 191 -0.60 18.29 18.38
CA ARG A 191 0.82 18.01 18.14
C ARG A 191 1.24 16.67 18.74
N ALA A 192 0.80 16.36 19.97
CA ALA A 192 1.08 15.09 20.63
C ALA A 192 0.34 13.93 19.94
N TRP A 193 -0.90 14.16 19.51
CA TRP A 193 -1.65 13.21 18.69
C TRP A 193 -0.93 12.89 17.38
N GLY A 194 -0.42 13.91 16.68
CA GLY A 194 0.36 13.71 15.46
C GLY A 194 1.66 12.95 15.70
N GLY A 195 2.42 13.29 16.75
CA GLY A 195 3.63 12.55 17.10
C GLY A 195 3.34 11.08 17.45
N TYR A 196 2.23 10.80 18.13
CA TYR A 196 1.79 9.42 18.37
C TYR A 196 1.47 8.68 17.07
N PHE A 197 0.76 9.32 16.13
CA PHE A 197 0.46 8.73 14.83
C PHE A 197 1.74 8.43 14.03
N GLU A 198 2.70 9.34 14.01
CA GLU A 198 3.99 9.14 13.35
C GLU A 198 4.81 8.00 13.97
N GLU A 199 4.77 7.85 15.30
CA GLU A 199 5.55 6.83 16.00
C GLU A 199 4.92 5.42 15.91
N ARG A 200 3.58 5.35 15.92
CA ARG A 200 2.85 4.09 16.16
C ARG A 200 2.05 3.57 14.97
N THR A 201 2.04 4.29 13.85
CA THR A 201 1.23 3.92 12.68
C THR A 201 2.04 4.13 11.40
N ASP A 202 1.74 3.34 10.38
CA ASP A 202 2.38 3.47 9.05
C ASP A 202 1.68 4.49 8.14
N GLY A 203 0.90 5.44 8.70
CA GLY A 203 0.11 6.41 7.94
C GLY A 203 0.80 7.77 7.70
N ASP A 204 0.27 8.53 6.74
CA ASP A 204 0.73 9.90 6.46
C ASP A 204 0.06 10.90 7.38
N VAL A 205 0.84 11.59 8.20
CA VAL A 205 0.36 12.60 9.14
C VAL A 205 0.50 14.00 8.55
N THR A 206 -0.55 14.80 8.65
CA THR A 206 -0.59 16.21 8.25
C THR A 206 -1.05 17.07 9.41
N TYR A 207 -0.29 18.12 9.74
CA TYR A 207 -0.65 19.09 10.77
C TYR A 207 -1.33 20.32 10.17
N HIS A 208 -2.35 20.82 10.86
CA HIS A 208 -3.08 22.02 10.49
C HIS A 208 -3.08 23.01 11.68
N PRO A 209 -1.98 23.77 11.87
CA PRO A 209 -1.78 24.61 13.05
C PRO A 209 -2.86 25.68 13.25
N ASP A 210 -3.35 26.29 12.17
CA ASP A 210 -4.34 27.38 12.23
C ASP A 210 -5.71 26.95 12.79
N SER A 211 -5.93 25.65 12.92
CA SER A 211 -7.19 25.07 13.39
C SER A 211 -7.01 24.07 14.54
N ASN A 212 -5.80 23.94 15.10
CA ASN A 212 -5.45 22.94 16.11
C ASN A 212 -5.88 21.52 15.69
N ARG A 213 -5.59 21.15 14.44
CA ARG A 213 -5.96 19.85 13.86
C ARG A 213 -4.77 19.04 13.42
N VAL A 214 -4.96 17.72 13.46
CA VAL A 214 -4.09 16.74 12.82
C VAL A 214 -4.95 15.76 12.04
N SER A 215 -4.45 15.37 10.87
CA SER A 215 -5.08 14.36 10.03
C SER A 215 -4.07 13.25 9.73
N ILE A 216 -4.54 12.01 9.70
CA ILE A 216 -3.77 10.87 9.24
C ILE A 216 -4.53 10.15 8.13
N VAL A 217 -3.81 9.84 7.05
CA VAL A 217 -4.24 8.92 6.01
C VAL A 217 -3.60 7.57 6.27
N LEU A 218 -4.42 6.55 6.53
CA LEU A 218 -3.94 5.20 6.76
C LEU A 218 -3.44 4.58 5.46
N LYS A 219 -2.30 3.90 5.56
CA LYS A 219 -1.51 3.40 4.44
C LYS A 219 -1.05 1.99 4.74
N VAL A 220 -1.23 1.07 3.80
CA VAL A 220 -0.70 -0.28 3.96
C VAL A 220 0.66 -0.31 3.26
N PRO A 221 1.75 -0.64 3.98
CA PRO A 221 3.02 -0.92 3.34
C PRO A 221 2.76 -1.99 2.28
N ALA A 222 3.18 -1.75 1.04
CA ALA A 222 2.90 -2.69 -0.06
C ALA A 222 3.50 -4.10 0.18
N GLY A 223 4.24 -4.31 1.27
CA GLY A 223 5.08 -5.46 1.52
C GLY A 223 6.33 -5.42 0.63
N PRO A 224 7.34 -6.26 0.90
CA PRO A 224 8.42 -6.49 -0.05
C PRO A 224 7.87 -7.24 -1.27
N ARG A 225 7.30 -6.50 -2.22
CA ARG A 225 6.93 -7.06 -3.52
C ARG A 225 8.18 -7.12 -4.39
N LYS A 226 8.67 -8.32 -4.65
CA LYS A 226 9.80 -8.59 -5.57
C LYS A 226 9.28 -9.49 -6.68
N VAL A 227 9.69 -9.26 -7.92
CA VAL A 227 9.47 -10.24 -8.99
C VAL A 227 10.49 -11.36 -8.78
N ARG A 228 10.05 -12.49 -8.23
CA ARG A 228 10.95 -13.61 -7.93
C ARG A 228 10.99 -14.67 -9.02
N ASN A 229 10.01 -14.64 -9.93
CA ASN A 229 9.71 -15.73 -10.84
C ASN A 229 9.46 -15.17 -12.25
N ALA A 230 9.63 -16.01 -13.28
CA ALA A 230 9.34 -15.67 -14.67
C ALA A 230 7.88 -15.22 -14.84
N VAL A 231 6.99 -15.99 -14.25
CA VAL A 231 5.55 -15.79 -14.30
C VAL A 231 4.95 -16.01 -12.93
N ALA A 232 4.18 -15.03 -12.45
CA ALA A 232 3.37 -15.14 -11.26
C ALA A 232 1.88 -14.88 -11.57
N ALA A 233 1.02 -15.86 -11.31
CA ALA A 233 -0.44 -15.73 -11.41
C ALA A 233 -1.06 -15.69 -10.01
N THR A 234 -1.70 -14.59 -9.66
CA THR A 234 -1.73 -14.14 -8.27
C THR A 234 -3.12 -14.09 -7.63
N SER A 235 -4.12 -14.63 -8.33
CA SER A 235 -5.50 -14.79 -7.86
C SER A 235 -5.89 -16.25 -7.65
N ASP A 236 -6.83 -16.49 -6.75
CA ASP A 236 -7.31 -17.85 -6.41
C ASP A 236 -7.97 -18.55 -7.62
N SER A 237 -8.62 -17.76 -8.50
CA SER A 237 -9.15 -18.23 -9.79
C SER A 237 -8.16 -18.05 -10.96
N GLY A 238 -6.91 -17.75 -10.65
CA GLY A 238 -5.85 -17.49 -11.62
C GLY A 238 -5.32 -18.78 -12.24
N SER A 239 -4.59 -18.65 -13.34
CA SER A 239 -3.92 -19.80 -13.93
C SER A 239 -2.71 -19.38 -14.77
N ILE A 240 -1.77 -20.30 -14.87
CA ILE A 240 -0.67 -20.24 -15.83
C ILE A 240 -0.92 -21.34 -16.86
N LYS A 241 -1.09 -20.96 -18.12
CA LYS A 241 -1.34 -21.89 -19.21
C LYS A 241 -0.24 -21.81 -20.25
N LEU A 242 0.42 -22.93 -20.50
CA LEU A 242 1.39 -23.07 -21.59
C LEU A 242 0.77 -23.99 -22.63
N SER A 243 0.56 -23.48 -23.84
CA SER A 243 -0.14 -24.23 -24.88
C SER A 243 0.33 -23.98 -26.30
N GLY A 244 0.02 -24.94 -27.17
CA GLY A 244 0.48 -24.95 -28.55
C GLY A 244 1.91 -25.45 -28.67
N ASN A 245 2.57 -25.05 -29.75
CA ASN A 245 3.95 -25.49 -30.02
C ASN A 245 4.94 -24.46 -29.48
N ASP A 246 6.02 -24.93 -28.86
CA ASP A 246 7.21 -24.14 -28.53
C ASP A 246 7.00 -23.00 -27.52
N ALA A 247 5.98 -23.11 -26.65
CA ALA A 247 5.90 -22.27 -25.46
C ALA A 247 7.13 -22.53 -24.58
N PHE A 248 7.79 -21.48 -24.10
CA PHE A 248 9.14 -21.62 -23.54
C PHE A 248 9.37 -20.73 -22.33
N THR A 249 10.05 -21.24 -21.29
CA THR A 249 10.63 -20.41 -20.23
C THR A 249 12.08 -20.76 -19.96
N ASP A 250 12.88 -19.74 -19.63
CA ASP A 250 14.24 -19.88 -19.09
C ASP A 250 14.59 -18.68 -18.19
N SER A 251 15.87 -18.52 -17.89
CA SER A 251 16.38 -17.32 -17.22
C SER A 251 17.73 -16.86 -17.74
N TYR A 252 18.01 -15.57 -17.53
CA TYR A 252 19.31 -14.93 -17.68
C TYR A 252 19.51 -13.93 -16.53
N THR A 253 20.53 -13.08 -16.57
CA THR A 253 20.64 -11.96 -15.63
C THR A 253 21.22 -10.75 -16.33
N SER A 254 20.53 -9.61 -16.33
CA SER A 254 21.08 -8.38 -16.90
C SER A 254 22.13 -7.71 -15.99
N ALA A 255 22.33 -8.22 -14.77
CA ALA A 255 23.24 -7.66 -13.77
C ALA A 255 24.73 -7.94 -14.03
N ASP A 256 25.08 -8.91 -14.89
CA ASP A 256 26.46 -9.21 -15.27
C ASP A 256 26.99 -8.29 -16.37
N GLY A 257 26.10 -7.66 -17.15
CA GLY A 257 26.43 -6.72 -18.21
C GLY A 257 26.30 -7.28 -19.63
N ASP A 258 25.87 -8.53 -19.81
CA ASP A 258 25.96 -9.22 -21.11
C ASP A 258 24.60 -9.39 -21.81
N GLY A 259 23.48 -9.09 -21.12
CA GLY A 259 22.14 -9.20 -21.67
C GLY A 259 21.68 -10.67 -21.76
N TYR A 260 20.86 -11.01 -22.74
CA TYR A 260 20.43 -12.40 -22.94
C TYR A 260 21.32 -13.14 -23.96
N ASP A 261 21.95 -14.22 -23.53
CA ASP A 261 22.61 -15.20 -24.40
C ASP A 261 21.97 -16.59 -24.17
N ALA A 262 21.40 -17.16 -25.24
CA ALA A 262 20.76 -18.47 -25.20
C ALA A 262 21.72 -19.61 -24.82
N SER A 263 23.03 -19.45 -25.01
CA SER A 263 24.05 -20.43 -24.61
C SER A 263 24.36 -20.41 -23.12
N GLU A 264 23.96 -19.35 -22.42
CA GLU A 264 24.15 -19.13 -20.99
C GLU A 264 22.82 -19.15 -20.21
N ALA A 265 21.71 -19.38 -20.92
CA ALA A 265 20.38 -19.45 -20.34
C ALA A 265 20.30 -20.56 -19.29
N GLY A 266 19.76 -20.22 -18.12
CA GLY A 266 19.62 -21.11 -16.98
C GLY A 266 18.18 -21.56 -16.71
N ASP A 267 18.04 -22.39 -15.70
CA ASP A 267 16.81 -23.02 -15.20
C ASP A 267 16.01 -22.16 -14.19
N GLY A 268 16.24 -20.85 -14.13
CA GLY A 268 15.52 -19.93 -13.24
C GLY A 268 14.18 -19.43 -13.78
N GLY A 269 13.62 -20.06 -14.81
CA GLY A 269 12.36 -19.70 -15.46
C GLY A 269 11.13 -20.14 -14.67
N ASP A 270 11.15 -19.92 -13.35
CA ASP A 270 10.19 -20.44 -12.38
C ASP A 270 8.75 -19.94 -12.64
N LEU A 271 7.77 -20.82 -12.45
CA LEU A 271 6.34 -20.51 -12.50
C LEU A 271 5.74 -20.55 -11.09
N THR A 272 4.89 -19.60 -10.77
CA THR A 272 4.29 -19.51 -9.43
C THR A 272 2.85 -19.03 -9.53
N THR A 273 1.87 -19.79 -9.02
CA THR A 273 0.46 -19.41 -9.13
C THR A 273 -0.35 -19.77 -7.91
N ALA A 274 -1.34 -18.95 -7.55
CA ALA A 274 -2.34 -19.31 -6.53
C ALA A 274 -3.40 -20.30 -7.06
N GLY A 275 -3.64 -20.33 -8.38
CA GLY A 275 -4.54 -21.29 -9.01
C GLY A 275 -3.78 -22.34 -9.82
N ASP A 276 -4.26 -22.69 -11.02
CA ASP A 276 -3.76 -23.87 -11.75
C ASP A 276 -2.56 -23.59 -12.66
N VAL A 277 -1.69 -24.59 -12.84
CA VAL A 277 -0.70 -24.64 -13.94
C VAL A 277 -1.10 -25.73 -14.91
N ILE A 278 -1.32 -25.37 -16.17
CA ILE A 278 -1.74 -26.31 -17.22
C ILE A 278 -0.73 -26.23 -18.36
N VAL A 279 -0.03 -27.34 -18.61
CA VAL A 279 0.96 -27.45 -19.67
C VAL A 279 0.50 -28.45 -20.73
N THR A 280 0.41 -27.98 -21.97
CA THR A 280 -0.05 -28.74 -23.13
C THR A 280 0.86 -28.51 -24.33
N GLY A 281 0.77 -29.38 -25.34
CA GLY A 281 1.57 -29.24 -26.57
C GLY A 281 3.05 -29.54 -26.37
N SER A 282 3.92 -28.85 -27.12
CA SER A 282 5.38 -29.04 -27.08
C SER A 282 6.10 -27.97 -26.27
N ALA A 283 5.52 -27.58 -25.12
CA ALA A 283 6.12 -26.59 -24.24
C ALA A 283 7.44 -27.09 -23.63
N GLU A 284 8.39 -26.20 -23.45
CA GLU A 284 9.65 -26.45 -22.76
C GLU A 284 9.78 -25.49 -21.58
N LEU A 285 9.90 -26.06 -20.38
CA LEU A 285 9.97 -25.30 -19.14
C LEU A 285 11.32 -25.50 -18.47
N ASN A 286 12.13 -24.44 -18.40
CA ASN A 286 13.39 -24.44 -17.66
C ASN A 286 13.20 -23.70 -16.33
N GLY A 287 12.59 -24.37 -15.36
CA GLY A 287 12.42 -23.88 -13.99
C GLY A 287 11.41 -24.66 -13.16
N ASN A 288 11.31 -24.28 -11.89
CA ASN A 288 10.45 -24.95 -10.92
C ASN A 288 9.01 -24.43 -11.00
N ILE A 289 8.08 -25.22 -10.48
CA ILE A 289 6.66 -24.84 -10.39
C ILE A 289 6.24 -24.83 -8.94
N THR A 290 5.56 -23.77 -8.52
CA THR A 290 4.80 -23.74 -7.26
C THR A 290 3.36 -23.30 -7.54
N SER A 291 2.39 -24.18 -7.26
CA SER A 291 0.98 -23.99 -7.55
C SER A 291 0.11 -24.15 -6.30
N GLY A 292 -0.75 -23.16 -6.04
CA GLY A 292 -1.82 -23.23 -5.06
C GLY A 292 -3.04 -24.01 -5.53
N GLY A 293 -3.07 -24.43 -6.79
CA GLY A 293 -4.12 -25.28 -7.37
C GLY A 293 -3.54 -26.58 -7.91
N ARG A 294 -4.08 -27.01 -9.06
CA ARG A 294 -3.62 -28.18 -9.81
C ARG A 294 -2.38 -27.86 -10.63
N VAL A 295 -1.51 -28.84 -10.80
CA VAL A 295 -0.48 -28.86 -11.86
C VAL A 295 -0.82 -30.01 -12.81
N GLU A 296 -1.00 -29.72 -14.10
CA GLU A 296 -1.31 -30.72 -15.12
C GLU A 296 -0.29 -30.68 -16.27
N PHE A 297 0.33 -31.83 -16.52
CA PHE A 297 1.18 -32.10 -17.69
C PHE A 297 0.43 -33.03 -18.64
N SER A 298 -0.18 -32.47 -19.68
CA SER A 298 -1.11 -33.20 -20.56
C SER A 298 -0.48 -33.75 -21.85
N SER A 299 0.82 -33.56 -22.08
CA SER A 299 1.47 -33.89 -23.35
C SER A 299 2.75 -34.68 -23.17
N ASN A 300 3.00 -35.66 -24.04
CA ASN A 300 4.27 -36.43 -24.08
C ASN A 300 5.39 -35.72 -24.86
N SER A 301 5.06 -34.60 -25.50
CA SER A 301 5.99 -33.81 -26.32
C SER A 301 6.52 -32.57 -25.58
N MET A 302 6.10 -32.37 -24.33
CA MET A 302 6.63 -31.32 -23.49
C MET A 302 7.98 -31.73 -22.89
N THR A 303 8.78 -30.74 -22.51
CA THR A 303 10.02 -30.92 -21.77
C THR A 303 9.95 -30.11 -20.48
N PHE A 304 10.26 -30.73 -19.35
CA PHE A 304 10.36 -30.08 -18.05
C PHE A 304 11.77 -30.28 -17.50
N ASN A 305 12.52 -29.19 -17.34
CA ASN A 305 13.90 -29.17 -16.88
C ASN A 305 14.01 -28.49 -15.49
N GLY A 306 12.96 -28.58 -14.67
CA GLY A 306 12.99 -28.14 -13.28
C GLY A 306 13.33 -29.27 -12.30
N ASP A 307 13.75 -28.89 -11.10
CA ASP A 307 14.05 -29.84 -10.01
C ASP A 307 12.85 -30.09 -9.10
N ARG A 308 11.84 -29.22 -9.12
CA ARG A 308 10.75 -29.21 -8.15
C ARG A 308 9.40 -28.79 -8.74
N VAL A 309 8.35 -29.54 -8.38
CA VAL A 309 6.94 -29.23 -8.60
C VAL A 309 6.18 -29.25 -7.28
N GLU A 310 5.74 -28.09 -6.81
CA GLU A 310 4.89 -27.93 -5.62
C GLU A 310 3.44 -27.66 -6.03
N TRP A 311 2.48 -28.33 -5.40
CA TRP A 311 1.06 -28.27 -5.76
C TRP A 311 0.16 -28.38 -4.53
N ALA A 312 -1.01 -27.74 -4.51
CA ALA A 312 -1.92 -27.86 -3.37
C ALA A 312 -3.07 -28.85 -3.62
N ASP A 313 -3.66 -28.82 -4.82
CA ASP A 313 -4.87 -29.61 -5.12
C ASP A 313 -4.55 -30.99 -5.70
N ALA A 314 -3.86 -31.02 -6.83
CA ALA A 314 -3.50 -32.26 -7.52
C ALA A 314 -2.31 -32.05 -8.46
N PHE A 315 -1.49 -33.08 -8.60
CA PHE A 315 -0.48 -33.18 -9.65
C PHE A 315 -0.81 -34.32 -10.61
N ASP A 316 -1.02 -33.98 -11.88
CA ASP A 316 -1.35 -34.93 -12.95
C ASP A 316 -0.24 -34.92 -14.01
N ASP A 317 0.73 -35.83 -13.84
CA ASP A 317 1.82 -36.07 -14.78
C ASP A 317 1.60 -37.38 -15.54
N LYS A 318 0.74 -37.32 -16.56
CA LYS A 318 0.36 -38.50 -17.35
C LYS A 318 1.52 -39.16 -18.11
N HIS A 319 2.62 -38.43 -18.31
CA HIS A 319 3.71 -38.83 -19.19
C HIS A 319 5.07 -38.91 -18.50
N GLY A 320 5.15 -38.63 -17.20
CA GLY A 320 6.39 -38.69 -16.41
C GLY A 320 7.38 -37.59 -16.79
N ALA A 321 6.88 -36.38 -17.10
CA ALA A 321 7.72 -35.23 -17.41
C ALA A 321 8.55 -34.80 -16.19
N CYS A 322 8.01 -34.84 -14.98
CA CYS A 322 8.80 -34.74 -13.74
C CYS A 322 9.36 -36.13 -13.40
N SER A 323 10.59 -36.40 -13.83
CA SER A 323 11.26 -37.68 -13.57
C SER A 323 12.74 -37.50 -13.21
N GLY A 324 13.39 -38.58 -12.76
CA GLY A 324 14.81 -38.55 -12.42
C GLY A 324 15.10 -37.78 -11.13
N SER A 325 15.75 -36.62 -11.25
CA SER A 325 16.07 -35.72 -10.13
C SER A 325 14.92 -34.80 -9.74
N CYS A 326 13.88 -34.68 -10.58
CA CYS A 326 12.69 -33.90 -10.26
C CYS A 326 11.95 -34.50 -9.05
N SER A 327 11.55 -33.63 -8.13
CA SER A 327 10.73 -33.97 -6.96
C SER A 327 9.38 -33.25 -7.02
N ASP A 328 8.32 -33.92 -6.58
CA ASP A 328 7.01 -33.30 -6.37
C ASP A 328 6.61 -33.30 -4.89
N GLU A 329 5.96 -32.22 -4.45
CA GLU A 329 5.57 -32.03 -3.05
C GLU A 329 4.20 -31.35 -2.94
N GLN A 330 3.30 -31.92 -2.14
CA GLN A 330 2.02 -31.28 -1.85
C GLN A 330 2.17 -30.20 -0.77
N ILE A 331 1.70 -28.98 -1.05
CA ILE A 331 1.71 -27.84 -0.13
C ILE A 331 0.32 -27.56 0.45
N SER A 332 0.25 -26.97 1.65
CA SER A 332 -1.00 -26.73 2.37
C SER A 332 -1.65 -25.36 2.10
N SER A 333 -0.87 -24.41 1.59
CA SER A 333 -1.35 -23.07 1.26
C SER A 333 -0.37 -22.38 0.33
N PHE A 334 -0.89 -21.49 -0.51
CA PHE A 334 -0.12 -20.56 -1.30
C PHE A 334 -0.24 -19.15 -0.70
N GLY A 335 0.80 -18.33 -0.83
CA GLY A 335 0.80 -17.00 -0.24
C GLY A 335 -0.17 -16.05 -0.94
N ASP A 336 -1.02 -15.35 -0.17
CA ASP A 336 -1.88 -14.29 -0.69
C ASP A 336 -1.04 -13.16 -1.29
N THR A 337 -1.41 -12.70 -2.48
CA THR A 337 -0.97 -11.40 -2.97
C THR A 337 -2.11 -10.39 -2.88
N THR A 338 -1.78 -9.10 -2.87
CA THR A 338 -2.78 -8.03 -2.93
C THR A 338 -2.67 -7.34 -4.28
N ASN A 339 -3.79 -6.89 -4.84
CA ASN A 339 -3.75 -6.03 -6.02
C ASN A 339 -3.02 -4.69 -5.73
N ILE A 340 -2.85 -3.89 -6.78
CA ILE A 340 -2.24 -2.55 -6.71
C ILE A 340 -3.18 -1.46 -7.22
N ASN A 341 -4.49 -1.71 -7.26
CA ASN A 341 -5.46 -0.82 -7.90
C ASN A 341 -5.30 0.63 -7.44
N SER A 342 -5.34 0.83 -6.13
CA SER A 342 -5.14 2.15 -5.54
C SER A 342 -3.77 2.75 -5.86
N HIS A 343 -2.71 1.95 -5.96
CA HIS A 343 -1.38 2.48 -6.27
C HIS A 343 -1.38 3.08 -7.68
N VAL A 344 -1.92 2.33 -8.64
CA VAL A 344 -2.05 2.77 -10.03
C VAL A 344 -2.93 4.00 -10.11
N ASP A 345 -4.13 3.97 -9.50
CA ASP A 345 -5.06 5.11 -9.46
C ASP A 345 -4.37 6.36 -8.87
N THR A 346 -3.70 6.22 -7.71
CA THR A 346 -3.00 7.33 -7.05
C THR A 346 -1.89 7.90 -7.93
N GLN A 347 -1.07 7.06 -8.56
CA GLN A 347 0.01 7.55 -9.42
C GLN A 347 -0.54 8.28 -10.65
N VAL A 348 -1.58 7.77 -11.28
CA VAL A 348 -2.19 8.41 -12.46
C VAL A 348 -2.89 9.72 -12.08
N ASP A 349 -3.66 9.74 -10.98
CA ASP A 349 -4.32 10.94 -10.48
C ASP A 349 -3.32 12.03 -10.03
N ASP A 350 -2.21 11.63 -9.38
CA ASP A 350 -1.15 12.57 -9.02
C ASP A 350 -0.52 13.19 -10.28
N LEU A 351 -0.28 12.39 -11.32
CA LEU A 351 0.28 12.84 -12.60
C LEU A 351 -0.71 13.72 -13.38
N SER A 352 -2.02 13.43 -13.33
CA SER A 352 -3.03 14.27 -13.98
C SER A 352 -3.11 15.66 -13.33
N SER A 353 -2.87 15.75 -12.02
CA SER A 353 -2.87 17.02 -11.28
C SER A 353 -1.60 17.86 -11.47
N SER A 354 -0.46 17.20 -11.74
CA SER A 354 0.85 17.85 -11.89
C SER A 354 1.79 16.99 -12.74
N ASN A 355 2.06 17.46 -13.96
CA ASN A 355 2.95 16.82 -14.93
C ASN A 355 3.81 17.84 -15.70
N ASP A 356 4.75 17.30 -16.46
CA ASP A 356 5.74 17.97 -17.30
C ASP A 356 5.37 17.87 -18.80
N ASN A 357 4.09 17.67 -19.15
CA ASN A 357 3.66 17.46 -20.54
C ASN A 357 4.01 18.64 -21.47
N GLY A 358 3.95 19.87 -20.95
CA GLY A 358 4.04 21.10 -21.72
C GLY A 358 5.24 21.15 -22.68
N GLY A 359 4.97 21.20 -23.99
CA GLY A 359 6.00 21.27 -25.02
C GLY A 359 6.77 19.97 -25.27
N THR A 360 6.22 18.82 -24.88
CA THR A 360 6.75 17.47 -25.13
C THR A 360 5.80 16.66 -26.01
N ILE A 361 6.19 15.45 -26.40
CA ILE A 361 5.35 14.51 -27.17
C ILE A 361 4.13 13.97 -26.39
N ALA A 362 3.90 14.45 -25.17
CA ALA A 362 2.74 14.12 -24.34
C ALA A 362 1.78 15.32 -24.18
N ASP A 363 2.07 16.48 -24.80
CA ASP A 363 1.34 17.74 -24.59
C ASP A 363 -0.13 17.67 -25.02
N ASP A 364 -0.40 16.95 -26.11
CA ASP A 364 -1.76 16.74 -26.64
C ASP A 364 -2.54 15.62 -25.93
N GLY A 365 -1.91 14.97 -24.94
CA GLY A 365 -2.48 13.83 -24.21
C GLY A 365 -2.34 12.49 -24.93
N VAL A 366 -1.58 12.39 -26.02
CA VAL A 366 -1.34 11.14 -26.74
C VAL A 366 0.13 11.01 -27.14
N ILE A 367 0.82 9.98 -26.66
CA ILE A 367 2.15 9.64 -27.18
C ILE A 367 1.97 8.77 -28.43
N ASP A 368 2.18 9.33 -29.62
CA ASP A 368 2.12 8.62 -30.91
C ASP A 368 3.38 8.73 -31.79
N GLY A 369 4.34 9.56 -31.40
CA GLY A 369 5.60 9.77 -32.12
C GLY A 369 5.51 10.73 -33.32
N THR A 370 4.37 11.39 -33.56
CA THR A 370 4.20 12.26 -34.74
C THR A 370 4.49 13.74 -34.48
N GLU A 371 4.54 14.16 -33.22
CA GLU A 371 4.70 15.55 -32.82
C GLU A 371 6.17 16.00 -32.73
N GLY A 372 6.75 16.50 -33.83
CA GLY A 372 7.98 17.31 -33.86
C GLY A 372 9.29 16.59 -33.46
N THR A 373 9.37 16.11 -32.22
CA THR A 373 10.40 15.20 -31.69
C THR A 373 9.80 13.81 -31.45
N THR A 374 10.61 12.77 -31.43
CA THR A 374 10.18 11.40 -31.06
C THR A 374 10.70 10.98 -29.69
N THR A 375 11.33 11.90 -28.94
CA THR A 375 12.00 11.60 -27.67
C THR A 375 11.27 12.26 -26.51
N LEU A 376 10.93 11.48 -25.49
CA LEU A 376 10.45 11.95 -24.20
C LEU A 376 11.59 11.84 -23.18
N SER A 377 12.11 12.97 -22.73
CA SER A 377 13.18 13.02 -21.73
C SER A 377 12.67 12.70 -20.32
N ALA A 378 13.59 12.53 -19.37
CA ALA A 378 13.28 12.35 -17.95
C ALA A 378 12.26 13.38 -17.42
N GLY A 379 11.23 12.91 -16.72
CA GLY A 379 10.10 13.72 -16.29
C GLY A 379 8.90 12.89 -15.85
N ARG A 380 7.82 13.60 -15.49
CA ARG A 380 6.53 13.05 -15.05
C ARG A 380 5.45 13.44 -16.04
N TYR A 381 4.76 12.48 -16.64
CA TYR A 381 3.84 12.70 -17.74
C TYR A 381 2.49 12.06 -17.48
N HIS A 382 1.44 12.62 -18.07
CA HIS A 382 0.08 12.10 -18.01
C HIS A 382 -0.52 12.12 -19.40
N VAL A 383 -1.10 11.01 -19.86
CA VAL A 383 -1.69 10.91 -21.19
C VAL A 383 -2.98 10.09 -21.15
N ASP A 384 -3.86 10.34 -22.11
CA ASP A 384 -5.04 9.51 -22.31
C ASP A 384 -4.64 8.11 -22.78
N ARG A 385 -3.64 8.02 -23.66
CA ARG A 385 -3.16 6.76 -24.26
C ARG A 385 -1.76 6.90 -24.86
N ILE A 386 -1.09 5.77 -25.01
CA ILE A 386 0.08 5.62 -25.88
C ILE A 386 -0.38 4.82 -27.09
N ASP A 387 -0.32 5.39 -28.29
CA ASP A 387 -0.88 4.77 -29.51
C ASP A 387 0.04 5.09 -30.70
N LEU A 388 1.08 4.27 -30.90
CA LEU A 388 2.21 4.64 -31.75
C LEU A 388 1.89 4.63 -33.23
N SER A 389 2.19 5.75 -33.89
CA SER A 389 2.22 5.91 -35.34
C SER A 389 3.65 6.05 -35.90
N ASP A 390 4.63 6.37 -35.05
CA ASP A 390 6.07 6.37 -35.34
C ASP A 390 6.85 5.83 -34.11
N ASP A 391 8.14 5.54 -34.29
CA ASP A 391 9.04 5.10 -33.22
C ASP A 391 9.20 6.19 -32.15
N VAL A 392 9.24 5.80 -30.88
CA VAL A 392 9.42 6.72 -29.75
C VAL A 392 10.60 6.31 -28.88
N GLU A 393 11.38 7.29 -28.42
CA GLU A 393 12.45 7.10 -27.44
C GLU A 393 12.05 7.67 -26.07
N PHE A 394 12.23 6.87 -25.02
CA PHE A 394 12.20 7.35 -23.64
C PHE A 394 13.62 7.49 -23.12
N ASP A 395 14.10 8.73 -23.04
CA ASP A 395 15.45 9.06 -22.61
C ASP A 395 15.52 9.28 -21.10
N THR A 396 16.10 8.29 -20.42
CA THR A 396 16.27 8.26 -18.97
C THR A 396 17.63 8.79 -18.50
N THR A 397 18.44 9.42 -19.37
CA THR A 397 19.77 9.94 -18.99
C THR A 397 19.70 10.99 -17.87
N GLY A 398 18.69 11.87 -17.91
CA GLY A 398 18.46 12.92 -16.92
C GLY A 398 17.75 12.47 -15.63
N GLY A 399 17.25 11.23 -15.58
CA GLY A 399 16.41 10.74 -14.48
C GLY A 399 15.36 9.74 -14.96
N ASN A 400 14.39 9.41 -14.10
CA ASN A 400 13.31 8.50 -14.48
C ASN A 400 12.31 9.17 -15.43
N VAL A 401 11.69 8.38 -16.29
CA VAL A 401 10.50 8.75 -17.07
C VAL A 401 9.30 8.05 -16.41
N ILE A 402 8.33 8.82 -15.92
CA ILE A 402 7.15 8.29 -15.23
C ILE A 402 5.92 8.74 -16.02
N ILE A 403 5.11 7.80 -16.51
CA ILE A 403 3.97 8.08 -17.38
C ILE A 403 2.71 7.48 -16.75
N GLY A 404 1.70 8.31 -16.50
CA GLY A 404 0.35 7.89 -16.16
C GLY A 404 -0.51 7.82 -17.41
N VAL A 405 -1.16 6.69 -17.65
CA VAL A 405 -1.97 6.42 -18.85
C VAL A 405 -3.40 6.10 -18.41
N GLU A 406 -4.37 6.92 -18.82
CA GLU A 406 -5.78 6.71 -18.41
C GLU A 406 -6.39 5.45 -19.06
N ASN A 407 -6.20 5.28 -20.37
CA ASN A 407 -6.91 4.25 -21.14
C ASN A 407 -6.03 3.04 -21.47
N TYR A 408 -5.13 3.18 -22.44
CA TYR A 408 -4.39 2.03 -22.97
C TYR A 408 -3.02 2.40 -23.56
N VAL A 409 -2.19 1.36 -23.71
CA VAL A 409 -0.92 1.39 -24.45
C VAL A 409 -1.04 0.42 -25.62
N SER A 410 -0.89 0.92 -26.84
CA SER A 410 -1.02 0.17 -28.09
C SER A 410 0.18 0.45 -28.99
N LEU A 411 0.99 -0.58 -29.22
CA LEU A 411 2.06 -0.58 -30.21
C LEU A 411 1.62 -1.50 -31.35
N ASN A 412 0.82 -0.97 -32.26
CA ASN A 412 0.16 -1.74 -33.29
C ASN A 412 0.43 -1.13 -34.66
N THR A 413 1.57 -1.46 -35.27
CA THR A 413 1.89 -1.21 -36.69
C THR A 413 3.36 -1.48 -37.05
N GLY A 414 4.20 -1.90 -36.10
CA GLY A 414 5.64 -2.07 -36.33
C GLY A 414 6.48 -0.88 -35.88
N ASN A 415 5.92 -0.04 -35.00
CA ASN A 415 6.60 1.08 -34.38
C ASN A 415 7.02 0.71 -32.95
N ASP A 416 8.26 1.05 -32.60
CA ASP A 416 8.93 0.58 -31.39
C ASP A 416 9.02 1.65 -30.31
N ILE A 417 9.11 1.21 -29.05
CA ILE A 417 9.59 2.03 -27.95
C ILE A 417 11.04 1.65 -27.65
N THR A 418 11.92 2.64 -27.72
CA THR A 418 13.32 2.50 -27.31
C THR A 418 13.53 3.20 -25.97
N VAL A 419 14.10 2.51 -25.00
CA VAL A 419 14.46 3.10 -23.69
C VAL A 419 15.97 3.27 -23.63
N SER A 420 16.43 4.50 -23.43
CA SER A 420 17.85 4.85 -23.37
C SER A 420 18.21 5.46 -22.02
N GLY A 421 19.51 5.43 -21.68
CA GLY A 421 20.01 5.92 -20.39
C GLY A 421 20.00 4.86 -19.27
N PRO A 422 20.40 5.23 -18.04
CA PRO A 422 20.59 4.28 -16.95
C PRO A 422 19.41 4.18 -15.97
N ASN A 423 18.43 5.09 -16.03
CA ASN A 423 17.33 5.20 -15.07
C ASN A 423 16.06 4.53 -15.60
N GLN A 424 15.00 4.50 -14.79
CA GLN A 424 13.82 3.69 -15.07
C GLN A 424 12.76 4.43 -15.90
N VAL A 425 12.04 3.66 -16.70
CA VAL A 425 10.72 4.02 -17.24
C VAL A 425 9.65 3.30 -16.43
N LYS A 426 8.66 4.05 -15.95
CA LYS A 426 7.47 3.50 -15.27
C LYS A 426 6.21 3.97 -15.97
N ILE A 427 5.41 3.02 -16.45
CA ILE A 427 4.14 3.29 -17.12
C ILE A 427 3.03 2.75 -16.22
N TYR A 428 2.15 3.62 -15.75
CA TYR A 428 1.00 3.27 -14.93
C TYR A 428 -0.26 3.30 -15.80
N VAL A 429 -0.79 2.13 -16.15
CA VAL A 429 -1.99 2.00 -16.99
C VAL A 429 -3.21 1.82 -16.10
N LYS A 430 -4.02 2.88 -15.98
CA LYS A 430 -5.26 2.89 -15.18
C LYS A 430 -6.31 1.97 -15.80
N GLY A 431 -6.41 1.96 -17.13
CA GLY A 431 -7.30 1.03 -17.84
C GLY A 431 -8.78 1.40 -17.75
N GLU A 432 -9.13 2.69 -17.83
CA GLU A 432 -10.53 3.12 -17.82
C GLU A 432 -11.31 2.63 -19.04
N SER A 433 -10.63 2.56 -20.19
CA SER A 433 -11.15 1.96 -21.42
C SER A 433 -10.05 1.20 -22.16
N PRO A 434 -10.32 -0.03 -22.64
CA PRO A 434 -9.37 -0.73 -23.49
C PRO A 434 -9.25 -0.05 -24.86
N ALA A 435 -8.20 -0.38 -25.60
CA ALA A 435 -8.12 -0.04 -27.01
C ALA A 435 -9.34 -0.59 -27.74
N SER A 436 -9.84 0.19 -28.71
CA SER A 436 -11.03 -0.18 -29.48
C SER A 436 -10.70 -0.27 -30.96
N GLY A 437 -11.21 -1.34 -31.59
CA GLY A 437 -11.02 -1.59 -33.01
C GLY A 437 -9.68 -2.24 -33.39
N GLY A 438 -9.68 -2.86 -34.58
CA GLY A 438 -8.50 -3.57 -35.09
C GLY A 438 -8.14 -4.80 -34.26
N SER A 439 -6.84 -5.06 -34.09
CA SER A 439 -6.33 -6.22 -33.35
C SER A 439 -6.09 -5.96 -31.87
N ALA A 440 -6.02 -4.69 -31.47
CA ALA A 440 -5.83 -4.27 -30.08
C ALA A 440 -7.14 -4.26 -29.29
N ASP A 441 -8.28 -4.49 -29.96
CA ASP A 441 -9.62 -4.40 -29.38
C ASP A 441 -9.76 -5.24 -28.10
N GLY A 442 -10.15 -4.57 -27.01
CA GLY A 442 -10.35 -5.20 -25.71
C GLY A 442 -9.10 -5.30 -24.81
N TYR A 443 -7.94 -4.82 -25.27
CA TYR A 443 -6.70 -4.82 -24.49
C TYR A 443 -6.33 -3.43 -23.97
N HIS A 444 -5.88 -3.38 -22.72
CA HIS A 444 -5.32 -2.18 -22.06
C HIS A 444 -3.81 -2.03 -22.36
N PHE A 445 -3.12 -3.14 -22.60
CA PHE A 445 -1.74 -3.16 -23.10
C PHE A 445 -1.66 -4.10 -24.29
N PHE A 446 -1.27 -3.60 -25.45
CA PHE A 446 -1.22 -4.38 -26.67
C PHE A 446 0.06 -4.09 -27.46
N THR A 447 0.77 -5.14 -27.85
CA THR A 447 1.83 -5.02 -28.86
C THR A 447 1.57 -5.99 -30.00
N ARG A 448 1.75 -5.50 -31.23
CA ARG A 448 1.73 -6.32 -32.43
C ARG A 448 2.84 -5.93 -33.38
N ALA A 449 3.68 -6.90 -33.71
CA ALA A 449 4.82 -6.72 -34.62
C ALA A 449 5.78 -5.59 -34.21
N SER A 450 5.82 -5.26 -32.91
CA SER A 450 6.50 -4.09 -32.37
C SER A 450 7.33 -4.48 -31.14
N GLU A 451 8.35 -3.70 -30.82
CA GLU A 451 9.27 -3.96 -29.73
C GLU A 451 9.27 -2.86 -28.66
N ILE A 452 9.44 -3.27 -27.40
CA ILE A 452 9.92 -2.40 -26.32
C ILE A 452 11.31 -2.89 -25.94
N ARG A 453 12.33 -2.09 -26.18
CA ARG A 453 13.74 -2.49 -26.01
C ARG A 453 14.53 -1.50 -25.18
N THR A 454 15.47 -1.99 -24.37
CA THR A 454 16.43 -1.14 -23.67
C THR A 454 17.73 -1.04 -24.49
N THR A 455 18.42 0.08 -24.33
CA THR A 455 19.65 0.38 -25.06
C THR A 455 20.76 0.80 -24.12
N GLY A 456 22.00 0.78 -24.63
CA GLY A 456 23.20 1.05 -23.86
C GLY A 456 24.12 -0.16 -23.82
N ALA A 457 24.90 -0.29 -22.75
CA ALA A 457 25.84 -1.41 -22.61
C ALA A 457 25.14 -2.78 -22.49
N VAL A 458 23.87 -2.79 -22.05
CA VAL A 458 23.06 -4.01 -21.85
C VAL A 458 21.70 -3.82 -22.52
N SER A 459 21.37 -4.63 -23.53
CA SER A 459 20.16 -4.50 -24.36
C SER A 459 18.89 -5.15 -23.81
N GLU A 460 19.02 -6.15 -22.93
CA GLU A 460 17.90 -6.84 -22.28
C GLU A 460 17.84 -6.49 -20.79
N ARG A 461 18.05 -5.22 -20.44
CA ARG A 461 18.01 -4.78 -19.04
C ARG A 461 16.57 -4.59 -18.53
N SER A 462 15.89 -5.69 -18.17
CA SER A 462 14.47 -5.65 -17.79
C SER A 462 14.18 -4.83 -16.52
N THR A 463 15.17 -4.63 -15.64
CA THR A 463 15.07 -3.80 -14.42
C THR A 463 14.74 -2.32 -14.70
N GLN A 464 14.89 -1.90 -15.96
CA GLN A 464 14.70 -0.52 -16.40
C GLN A 464 13.25 -0.17 -16.75
N VAL A 465 12.41 -1.13 -17.18
CA VAL A 465 11.09 -0.86 -17.72
C VAL A 465 10.02 -1.57 -16.90
N TRP A 466 9.09 -0.79 -16.35
CA TRP A 466 7.99 -1.30 -15.52
C TRP A 466 6.65 -0.80 -16.06
N ILE A 467 5.76 -1.73 -16.37
CA ILE A 467 4.39 -1.45 -16.78
C ILE A 467 3.46 -1.96 -15.69
N TYR A 468 2.86 -1.03 -14.96
CA TYR A 468 1.94 -1.30 -13.87
C TYR A 468 0.49 -1.23 -14.38
N GLY A 469 -0.35 -2.16 -13.92
CA GLY A 469 -1.78 -2.14 -14.21
C GLY A 469 -2.61 -2.56 -13.02
N LYS A 470 -3.92 -2.32 -13.11
CA LYS A 470 -4.90 -2.77 -12.12
C LYS A 470 -5.17 -4.26 -12.26
N ASP A 471 -5.86 -4.83 -11.28
CA ASP A 471 -6.25 -6.23 -11.23
C ASP A 471 -7.23 -6.69 -12.32
N ASN A 472 -7.65 -5.80 -13.22
CA ASN A 472 -8.43 -6.09 -14.42
C ASN A 472 -7.66 -5.83 -15.73
N LEU A 473 -6.36 -5.49 -15.68
CA LEU A 473 -5.53 -5.23 -16.86
C LEU A 473 -5.63 -6.39 -17.86
N GLN A 474 -5.91 -6.08 -19.12
CA GLN A 474 -5.92 -7.06 -20.21
C GLN A 474 -4.72 -6.74 -21.10
N ALA A 475 -3.72 -7.60 -21.08
CA ALA A 475 -2.47 -7.41 -21.81
C ALA A 475 -2.26 -8.51 -22.86
N ARG A 476 -1.77 -8.13 -24.03
CA ARG A 476 -1.38 -9.08 -25.08
C ARG A 476 -0.18 -8.62 -25.88
N MET A 477 0.69 -9.58 -26.18
CA MET A 477 1.75 -9.44 -27.18
C MET A 477 1.52 -10.44 -28.29
N GLU A 478 1.56 -9.98 -29.55
CA GLU A 478 1.43 -10.87 -30.68
C GLU A 478 2.33 -10.55 -31.88
N LYS A 479 2.83 -11.60 -32.51
CA LYS A 479 3.54 -11.47 -33.79
C LYS A 479 2.59 -11.26 -34.97
N LYS A 480 3.03 -10.53 -36.00
CA LYS A 480 2.37 -10.48 -37.32
C LYS A 480 3.30 -11.09 -38.36
N GLY A 481 2.87 -12.17 -39.03
CA GLY A 481 3.69 -12.81 -40.08
C GLY A 481 5.08 -13.23 -39.58
N SER A 482 6.14 -12.71 -40.20
CA SER A 482 7.54 -12.94 -39.83
C SER A 482 8.11 -11.91 -38.84
N ASP A 483 7.38 -10.84 -38.55
CA ASP A 483 7.87 -9.70 -37.77
C ASP A 483 8.13 -10.10 -36.31
N LYS A 484 9.09 -9.46 -35.65
CA LYS A 484 9.36 -9.73 -34.24
C LYS A 484 8.32 -9.04 -33.36
N SER A 485 8.11 -9.57 -32.16
CA SER A 485 7.31 -8.95 -31.12
C SER A 485 8.01 -9.27 -29.81
N LYS A 486 8.64 -8.24 -29.23
CA LYS A 486 9.56 -8.38 -28.09
C LYS A 486 9.26 -7.29 -27.07
N VAL A 487 9.21 -7.63 -25.80
CA VAL A 487 9.14 -6.65 -24.72
C VAL A 487 10.24 -6.96 -23.71
N THR A 488 11.09 -5.98 -23.43
CA THR A 488 12.06 -6.01 -22.34
C THR A 488 11.52 -5.18 -21.18
N GLY A 489 11.23 -5.83 -20.05
CA GLY A 489 10.64 -5.17 -18.89
C GLY A 489 9.75 -6.08 -18.05
N VAL A 490 8.95 -5.46 -17.17
CA VAL A 490 8.03 -6.16 -16.28
C VAL A 490 6.58 -5.71 -16.54
N ILE A 491 5.67 -6.66 -16.76
CA ILE A 491 4.23 -6.43 -16.66
C ILE A 491 3.79 -6.78 -15.23
N TYR A 492 3.35 -5.79 -14.46
CA TYR A 492 3.02 -5.93 -13.04
C TYR A 492 1.61 -5.43 -12.73
N ALA A 493 0.65 -6.35 -12.74
CA ALA A 493 -0.75 -6.10 -12.45
C ALA A 493 -1.34 -7.24 -11.59
N PRO A 494 -0.85 -7.45 -10.35
CA PRO A 494 -1.31 -8.55 -9.51
C PRO A 494 -2.82 -8.50 -9.26
N GLY A 495 -3.46 -9.66 -9.27
CA GLY A 495 -4.91 -9.81 -9.18
C GLY A 495 -5.49 -9.66 -7.78
N GLY A 496 -4.70 -9.88 -6.74
CA GLY A 496 -5.28 -10.16 -5.43
C GLY A 496 -6.22 -11.38 -5.48
N LYS A 497 -7.16 -11.50 -4.56
CA LYS A 497 -8.02 -12.71 -4.45
C LYS A 497 -8.91 -12.94 -5.68
N THR A 498 -9.48 -11.88 -6.24
CA THR A 498 -10.58 -11.95 -7.23
C THR A 498 -10.28 -11.24 -8.55
N GLY A 499 -9.12 -10.61 -8.70
CA GLY A 499 -8.76 -9.90 -9.91
C GLY A 499 -8.72 -10.80 -11.14
N THR A 500 -8.99 -10.22 -12.31
CA THR A 500 -9.08 -10.91 -13.60
C THR A 500 -8.00 -10.46 -14.61
N SER A 501 -6.94 -9.82 -14.14
CA SER A 501 -5.86 -9.32 -14.99
C SER A 501 -5.21 -10.47 -15.75
N ARG A 502 -4.97 -10.27 -17.03
CA ARG A 502 -4.48 -11.31 -17.93
C ARG A 502 -3.32 -10.81 -18.75
N PHE A 503 -2.36 -11.69 -18.99
CA PHE A 503 -1.31 -11.46 -19.98
C PHE A 503 -1.18 -12.63 -20.96
N GLU A 504 -1.49 -12.35 -22.23
CA GLU A 504 -1.39 -13.30 -23.33
C GLU A 504 -0.11 -13.04 -24.15
N ILE A 505 0.79 -14.03 -24.20
CA ILE A 505 2.03 -13.97 -24.99
C ILE A 505 1.89 -14.93 -26.16
N TRP A 506 1.58 -14.40 -27.34
CA TRP A 506 1.33 -15.18 -28.55
C TRP A 506 2.48 -15.03 -29.55
N LYS A 507 3.26 -16.09 -29.79
CA LYS A 507 4.40 -16.06 -30.74
C LYS A 507 5.39 -14.89 -30.50
N SER A 508 5.52 -14.46 -29.25
CA SER A 508 6.25 -13.25 -28.86
C SER A 508 7.19 -13.58 -27.69
N GLU A 509 8.17 -12.71 -27.45
CA GLU A 509 9.23 -12.94 -26.45
C GLU A 509 9.23 -11.83 -25.39
N LEU A 510 9.07 -12.21 -24.12
CA LEU A 510 9.22 -11.33 -22.96
C LEU A 510 10.61 -11.54 -22.35
N TYR A 511 11.39 -10.48 -22.22
CA TYR A 511 12.65 -10.46 -21.48
C TYR A 511 12.44 -9.71 -20.16
N GLY A 512 12.25 -10.44 -19.08
CA GLY A 512 11.89 -9.88 -17.77
C GLY A 512 10.89 -10.77 -17.05
N GLY A 513 9.80 -10.22 -16.52
CA GLY A 513 8.84 -11.02 -15.76
C GLY A 513 7.40 -10.51 -15.84
N ALA A 514 6.46 -11.40 -15.56
CA ALA A 514 5.04 -11.09 -15.55
C ALA A 514 4.39 -11.45 -14.22
N VAL A 515 3.60 -10.53 -13.68
CA VAL A 515 2.79 -10.73 -12.47
C VAL A 515 1.37 -10.26 -12.73
N THR A 516 0.44 -11.19 -12.96
CA THR A 516 -0.98 -10.91 -13.25
C THR A 516 -1.86 -11.91 -12.51
N SER A 517 -3.17 -11.95 -12.77
CA SER A 517 -4.06 -13.03 -12.32
C SER A 517 -3.91 -14.27 -13.18
N GLN A 518 -3.74 -14.07 -14.49
CA GLN A 518 -3.63 -15.14 -15.48
C GLN A 518 -2.52 -14.84 -16.47
N VAL A 519 -1.74 -15.85 -16.82
CA VAL A 519 -0.72 -15.75 -17.87
C VAL A 519 -0.86 -16.91 -18.84
N GLU A 520 -0.93 -16.60 -20.13
CA GLU A 520 -1.06 -17.59 -21.21
C GLU A 520 0.12 -17.44 -22.18
N LEU A 521 0.94 -18.49 -22.29
CA LEU A 521 1.97 -18.60 -23.32
C LEU A 521 1.41 -19.49 -24.43
N GLU A 522 1.15 -18.88 -25.60
CA GLU A 522 0.47 -19.56 -26.69
C GLU A 522 1.30 -19.60 -27.98
N LYS A 523 1.37 -20.79 -28.58
CA LYS A 523 1.90 -21.03 -29.93
C LYS A 523 3.31 -20.45 -30.16
N GLY A 524 4.20 -20.56 -29.17
CA GLY A 524 5.56 -20.02 -29.26
C GLY A 524 5.74 -18.74 -28.47
N GLY A 525 4.86 -18.46 -27.50
CA GLY A 525 5.10 -17.44 -26.49
C GLY A 525 6.26 -17.84 -25.58
N ARG A 526 7.20 -16.93 -25.34
CA ARG A 526 8.41 -17.21 -24.57
C ARG A 526 8.62 -16.17 -23.48
N VAL A 527 9.09 -16.62 -22.33
CA VAL A 527 9.50 -15.76 -21.22
C VAL A 527 10.93 -16.09 -20.83
N HIS A 528 11.80 -15.10 -20.96
CA HIS A 528 13.18 -15.14 -20.51
C HIS A 528 13.29 -14.35 -19.21
N PHE A 529 13.42 -15.04 -18.08
CA PHE A 529 13.41 -14.39 -16.78
C PHE A 529 14.73 -13.73 -16.44
N ASP A 530 14.70 -12.42 -16.21
CA ASP A 530 15.87 -11.69 -15.74
C ASP A 530 16.00 -11.81 -14.21
N ARG A 531 16.98 -12.60 -13.76
CA ARG A 531 17.22 -12.83 -12.33
C ARG A 531 17.63 -11.57 -11.58
N ALA A 532 18.08 -10.51 -12.25
CA ALA A 532 18.35 -9.22 -11.62
C ALA A 532 17.11 -8.66 -10.90
N LEU A 533 15.90 -8.97 -11.41
CA LEU A 533 14.63 -8.57 -10.81
C LEU A 533 14.40 -9.14 -9.40
N LYS A 534 15.08 -10.23 -9.02
CA LYS A 534 15.01 -10.80 -7.65
C LYS A 534 15.54 -9.81 -6.60
N GLN A 535 16.36 -8.83 -7.00
CA GLN A 535 16.86 -7.78 -6.10
C GLN A 535 16.02 -6.50 -6.15
N GLU A 536 15.24 -6.30 -7.20
CA GLU A 536 14.40 -5.12 -7.37
C GLU A 536 13.11 -5.20 -6.54
N ARG A 537 12.74 -4.07 -5.94
CA ARG A 537 11.42 -3.90 -5.35
C ARG A 537 10.47 -3.39 -6.43
N THR A 538 9.36 -4.11 -6.64
CA THR A 538 8.35 -3.71 -7.63
C THR A 538 7.63 -2.43 -7.23
N ILE A 539 7.53 -2.18 -5.92
CA ILE A 539 6.99 -0.95 -5.35
C ILE A 539 8.06 -0.39 -4.39
N PRO A 540 8.49 0.89 -4.55
CA PRO A 540 9.47 1.49 -3.66
C PRO A 540 9.08 1.36 -2.18
N LYS A 541 10.06 1.29 -1.28
CA LYS A 541 9.85 1.12 0.17
C LYS A 541 8.89 2.16 0.76
N ASP A 542 8.96 3.37 0.23
CA ASP A 542 8.24 4.54 0.74
C ASP A 542 6.89 4.75 0.02
N THR A 543 6.57 3.88 -0.93
CA THR A 543 5.29 3.88 -1.63
C THR A 543 4.30 3.03 -0.85
N SER A 544 3.59 3.71 0.03
CA SER A 544 2.34 3.23 0.58
C SER A 544 1.26 3.09 -0.48
N VAL A 545 0.52 1.99 -0.46
CA VAL A 545 -0.71 1.85 -1.25
C VAL A 545 -1.88 2.05 -0.29
N VAL A 546 -2.93 2.74 -0.71
CA VAL A 546 -4.18 2.71 0.05
C VAL A 546 -4.77 1.32 -0.19
N ALA A 547 -4.54 0.39 0.74
CA ALA A 547 -5.06 -0.95 0.60
C ALA A 547 -6.32 -1.16 1.44
N ILE A 548 -7.02 -2.20 1.03
CA ILE A 548 -8.18 -2.82 1.67
C ILE A 548 -7.99 -2.85 3.19
N THR A 549 -8.77 -2.04 3.91
CA THR A 549 -8.63 -1.87 5.36
C THR A 549 -9.73 -2.62 6.10
N TYR A 550 -9.37 -3.44 7.08
CA TYR A 550 -10.32 -3.95 8.08
C TYR A 550 -10.50 -2.88 9.15
N LEU A 551 -11.74 -2.44 9.34
CA LEU A 551 -12.09 -1.41 10.31
C LEU A 551 -12.88 -2.02 11.46
N HIS A 552 -12.39 -1.84 12.68
CA HIS A 552 -13.10 -2.11 13.92
C HIS A 552 -13.21 -0.80 14.68
N ILE A 553 -14.28 -0.05 14.41
CA ILE A 553 -14.47 1.30 14.93
C ILE A 553 -15.69 1.31 15.85
N SER A 554 -15.47 1.72 17.10
CA SER A 554 -16.52 1.92 18.08
C SER A 554 -16.26 3.16 18.91
N THR A 555 -17.33 3.71 19.51
CA THR A 555 -17.23 4.73 20.55
C THR A 555 -17.77 4.19 21.85
N ASN A 556 -17.07 4.48 22.95
CA ASN A 556 -17.44 4.08 24.31
C ASN A 556 -17.59 5.33 25.16
N ASP A 557 -18.83 5.71 25.40
CA ASP A 557 -19.18 6.87 26.20
C ASP A 557 -19.17 6.51 27.69
N VAL A 558 -18.36 7.24 28.44
CA VAL A 558 -18.26 7.15 29.89
C VAL A 558 -18.72 8.45 30.52
N ASN A 559 -19.61 8.34 31.51
CA ASN A 559 -20.00 9.48 32.32
C ASN A 559 -19.07 9.58 33.54
N ILE A 560 -18.47 10.75 33.74
CA ILE A 560 -17.59 11.03 34.87
C ILE A 560 -18.25 12.07 35.77
N THR A 561 -18.37 11.75 37.07
CA THR A 561 -18.95 12.66 38.07
C THR A 561 -18.05 12.78 39.29
N SER A 562 -18.06 13.96 39.93
CA SER A 562 -17.43 14.12 41.25
C SER A 562 -18.26 13.38 42.30
N ASN A 563 -17.59 12.65 43.19
CA ASN A 563 -18.19 12.07 44.39
C ASN A 563 -17.93 12.93 45.63
#